data_AF-A0A564U6T6-F1
#
_entry.id   AF-A0A564U6T6-F1
#
_cell.length_a   1.000
_cell.length_b   1.000
_cell.length_c   1.000
_cell.angle_alpha   90.00
_cell.angle_beta   90.00
_cell.angle_gamma   90.00
#
_symmetry.space_group_name_H-M   'P 1'
#
loop_
_entity.id
_entity.type
_entity.pdbx_description
1 polymer ?
#
loop_
_entity_poly.entity_id
_entity_poly.type
_entity_poly.pdbx_seq_one_letter_code
_entity_poly.pdbx_strand_id
1 'polypeptide(L)'
;MVEDSNSGYDFFRAVYAENNILCNSAGGKTKLFSVIQTMEEEVCMIADGAAFGPEMEKLYSLAEQKKNIKMYLPESFEWMILNAGVVQEKEIMEILKEPEKYIESQKYFSWERFFTNLLIEKTDGTYMKYQKSKLNPGYLHEKNKRMILSSVREIL
;
A
#
# COMPACT_ATOMS: atom_id res chain seq x y z
N MET A 1 2.89 9.27 7.25
CA MET A 1 1.49 9.51 6.84
C MET A 1 1.09 8.47 5.81
N VAL A 2 -0.16 7.98 5.86
CA VAL A 2 -0.70 6.96 4.94
C VAL A 2 -1.96 7.53 4.28
N GLU A 3 -2.15 7.31 2.98
CA GLU A 3 -3.34 7.79 2.27
C GLU A 3 -4.63 7.08 2.71
N ASP A 4 -4.55 5.75 2.85
CA ASP A 4 -5.62 4.85 3.27
C ASP A 4 -5.99 5.03 4.76
N SER A 5 -7.16 4.49 5.13
CA SER A 5 -7.68 4.41 6.51
C SER A 5 -7.99 2.97 6.95
N ASN A 6 -7.73 1.99 6.09
CA ASN A 6 -8.07 0.59 6.31
C ASN A 6 -6.83 -0.27 6.67
N SER A 7 -6.76 -1.52 6.20
CA SER A 7 -5.69 -2.48 6.52
C SER A 7 -4.27 -1.96 6.24
N GLY A 8 -4.07 -1.14 5.20
CA GLY A 8 -2.78 -0.50 4.96
C GLY A 8 -2.40 0.46 6.09
N TYR A 9 -3.36 1.28 6.55
CA TYR A 9 -3.15 2.16 7.70
C TYR A 9 -2.87 1.37 8.99
N ASP A 10 -3.64 0.32 9.28
CA ASP A 10 -3.42 -0.55 10.44
C ASP A 10 -1.99 -1.12 10.46
N PHE A 11 -1.50 -1.58 9.30
CA PHE A 11 -0.15 -2.14 9.16
C PHE A 11 0.92 -1.10 9.47
N PHE A 12 0.91 0.02 8.75
CA PHE A 12 1.95 1.05 8.90
C PHE A 12 1.88 1.72 10.27
N ARG A 13 0.69 1.94 10.82
CA ARG A 13 0.53 2.46 12.18
C ARG A 13 1.22 1.54 13.20
N ALA A 14 1.05 0.22 13.09
CA ALA A 14 1.71 -0.72 13.98
C ALA A 14 3.24 -0.69 13.82
N VAL A 15 3.76 -0.71 12.57
CA VAL A 15 5.20 -0.63 12.29
C VAL A 15 5.84 0.65 12.84
N TYR A 16 5.20 1.80 12.63
CA TYR A 16 5.72 3.08 13.09
C TYR A 16 5.60 3.26 14.61
N ALA A 17 4.53 2.75 15.23
CA ALA A 17 4.35 2.81 16.68
C ALA A 17 5.49 2.08 17.43
N GLU A 18 5.99 0.97 16.89
CA GLU A 18 7.14 0.25 17.47
C GLU A 18 8.44 1.09 17.48
N ASN A 19 8.53 2.10 16.61
CA ASN A 19 9.68 2.99 16.51
C ASN A 19 9.40 4.37 17.13
N ASN A 20 8.29 4.53 17.88
CA ASN A 20 7.80 5.82 18.40
C ASN A 20 7.60 6.89 17.31
N ILE A 21 7.30 6.47 16.08
CA ILE A 21 7.04 7.35 14.95
C ILE A 21 5.53 7.55 14.84
N LEU A 22 5.09 8.81 14.71
CA LEU A 22 3.68 9.15 14.55
C LEU A 22 3.18 8.74 13.14
N CYS A 23 2.10 7.96 13.08
CA CYS A 23 1.46 7.57 11.83
C CYS A 23 0.02 8.09 11.74
N ASN A 24 -0.18 9.11 10.91
CA ASN A 24 -1.49 9.69 10.62
C ASN A 24 -2.01 9.23 9.26
N SER A 25 -3.32 9.05 9.12
CA SER A 25 -3.98 8.91 7.83
C SER A 25 -4.24 10.29 7.21
N ALA A 26 -4.01 10.43 5.90
CA ALA A 26 -4.40 11.63 5.15
C ALA A 26 -5.92 11.68 4.91
N GLY A 27 -6.62 10.54 5.02
CA GLY A 27 -8.06 10.46 4.80
C GLY A 27 -8.45 10.71 3.34
N GLY A 28 -7.63 10.23 2.42
CA GLY A 28 -7.87 10.31 0.98
C GLY A 28 -6.98 11.29 0.21
N LYS A 29 -6.85 11.02 -1.09
CA LYS A 29 -6.09 11.81 -2.09
C LYS A 29 -6.24 13.34 -2.01
N THR A 30 -7.46 13.89 -1.92
CA THR A 30 -7.67 15.35 -1.91
C THR A 30 -7.01 16.02 -0.70
N LYS A 31 -7.09 15.38 0.47
CA LYS A 31 -6.49 15.90 1.70
C LYS A 31 -4.98 15.73 1.70
N LEU A 32 -4.47 14.66 1.10
CA LEU A 32 -3.04 14.40 0.99
C LEU A 32 -2.30 15.58 0.32
N PHE A 33 -2.81 16.12 -0.79
CA PHE A 33 -2.20 17.32 -1.41
C PHE A 33 -2.14 18.53 -0.47
N SER A 34 -3.19 18.77 0.32
CA SER A 34 -3.22 19.89 1.27
C SER A 34 -2.22 19.71 2.41
N VAL A 35 -1.99 18.46 2.86
CA VAL A 35 -1.01 18.17 3.91
C VAL A 35 0.42 18.36 3.40
N ILE A 36 0.74 17.88 2.19
CA ILE A 36 2.08 18.05 1.59
C ILE A 36 2.46 19.54 1.48
N GLN A 37 1.50 20.39 1.11
CA GLN A 37 1.75 21.83 0.94
C GLN A 37 2.07 22.53 2.27
N THR A 38 1.39 22.12 3.35
CA THR A 38 1.44 22.79 4.65
C THR A 38 2.47 22.19 5.62
N MET A 39 2.95 20.98 5.36
CA MET A 39 3.97 20.32 6.18
C MET A 39 5.36 20.94 6.01
N GLU A 40 5.98 21.27 7.14
CA GLU A 40 7.36 21.75 7.24
C GLU A 40 8.31 20.71 7.88
N GLU A 41 7.76 19.75 8.63
CA GLU A 41 8.52 18.66 9.26
C GLU A 41 8.90 17.56 8.28
N GLU A 42 9.90 16.73 8.63
CA GLU A 42 10.23 15.55 7.83
C GLU A 42 9.12 14.49 7.93
N VAL A 43 8.53 14.12 6.78
CA VAL A 43 7.41 13.18 6.72
C VAL A 43 7.68 12.08 5.70
N CYS A 44 7.54 10.83 6.13
CA CYS A 44 7.41 9.69 5.24
C CYS A 44 5.95 9.50 4.83
N MET A 45 5.68 9.48 3.52
CA MET A 45 4.35 9.33 2.94
C MET A 45 4.23 8.02 2.17
N ILE A 46 3.14 7.29 2.43
CA ILE A 46 2.80 6.06 1.70
C ILE A 46 1.42 6.23 1.09
N ALA A 47 1.32 6.07 -0.22
CA ALA A 47 0.07 6.28 -0.93
C ALA A 47 -0.09 5.29 -2.10
N ASP A 48 -1.31 4.83 -2.35
CA ASP A 48 -1.58 3.84 -3.42
C ASP A 48 -1.40 4.51 -4.80
N GLY A 49 -0.33 4.17 -5.51
CA GLY A 49 0.00 4.76 -6.83
C GLY A 49 -1.13 4.58 -7.85
N ALA A 50 -1.87 3.47 -7.76
CA ALA A 50 -3.04 3.22 -8.59
C ALA A 50 -4.17 4.26 -8.37
N ALA A 51 -4.26 4.87 -7.18
CA ALA A 51 -5.26 5.88 -6.85
C ALA A 51 -4.95 7.28 -7.42
N PHE A 52 -3.67 7.54 -7.74
CA PHE A 52 -3.23 8.84 -8.25
C PHE A 52 -3.28 8.92 -9.78
N GLY A 53 -2.97 7.86 -10.52
CA GLY A 53 -3.15 7.77 -11.98
C GLY A 53 -2.79 9.07 -12.74
N PRO A 54 -3.77 9.87 -13.22
CA PRO A 54 -3.51 11.14 -13.92
C PRO A 54 -2.88 12.25 -13.05
N GLU A 55 -2.96 12.16 -11.73
CA GLU A 55 -2.40 13.14 -10.78
C GLU A 55 -0.97 12.77 -10.32
N MET A 56 -0.39 11.70 -10.83
CA MET A 56 0.98 11.27 -10.51
C MET A 56 2.01 12.37 -10.81
N GLU A 57 1.90 13.04 -11.97
CA GLU A 57 2.82 14.12 -12.35
C GLU A 57 2.78 15.28 -11.34
N LYS A 58 1.58 15.65 -10.90
CA LYS A 58 1.38 16.70 -9.89
C LYS A 58 1.97 16.29 -8.54
N LEU A 59 1.82 15.02 -8.15
CA LEU A 59 2.37 14.49 -6.91
C LEU A 59 3.91 14.50 -6.92
N TYR A 60 4.52 14.07 -8.02
CA TYR A 60 5.98 14.11 -8.20
C TYR A 60 6.53 15.53 -8.13
N SER A 61 5.94 16.46 -8.89
CA SER A 61 6.38 17.86 -8.88
C SER A 61 6.31 18.47 -7.47
N LEU A 62 5.27 18.13 -6.70
CA LEU A 62 5.10 18.63 -5.34
C LEU A 62 6.11 17.99 -4.36
N ALA A 63 6.42 16.70 -4.53
CA ALA A 63 7.43 16.01 -3.74
C ALA A 63 8.85 16.57 -4.01
N GLU A 64 9.19 16.84 -5.28
CA GLU A 64 10.49 17.45 -5.64
C GLU A 64 10.69 18.84 -5.00
N GLN A 65 9.61 19.63 -4.88
CA GLN A 65 9.65 20.94 -4.24
C GLN A 65 9.80 20.84 -2.71
N LYS A 66 9.36 19.72 -2.11
CA LYS A 66 9.29 19.51 -0.67
C LYS A 66 10.27 18.42 -0.23
N LYS A 67 11.56 18.79 -0.14
CA LYS A 67 12.64 17.87 0.29
C LYS A 67 12.49 17.27 1.68
N ASN A 68 11.59 17.79 2.50
CA ASN A 68 11.21 17.22 3.79
C ASN A 68 10.24 16.03 3.65
N ILE A 69 9.85 15.63 2.43
CA ILE A 69 8.87 14.57 2.20
C ILE A 69 9.52 13.43 1.43
N LYS A 70 9.58 12.26 2.08
CA LYS A 70 9.97 10.98 1.44
C LYS A 70 8.72 10.24 1.03
N MET A 71 8.66 9.74 -0.20
CA MET A 71 7.42 9.17 -0.74
C MET A 71 7.61 7.74 -1.28
N TYR A 72 6.69 6.88 -0.85
CA TYR A 72 6.56 5.50 -1.30
C TYR A 72 5.20 5.33 -1.96
N LEU A 73 5.19 4.90 -3.22
CA LEU A 73 3.96 4.74 -4.02
C LEU A 73 3.80 3.29 -4.48
N PRO A 74 3.50 2.34 -3.56
CA PRO A 74 3.12 0.99 -3.97
C PRO A 74 1.83 1.03 -4.79
N GLU A 75 1.61 0.03 -5.65
CA GLU A 75 0.39 -0.09 -6.45
C GLU A 75 -0.86 -0.15 -5.57
N SER A 76 -0.80 -0.99 -4.53
CA SER A 76 -1.69 -0.96 -3.36
C SER A 76 -1.04 -1.71 -2.19
N PHE A 77 -1.61 -1.58 -0.99
CA PHE A 77 -1.17 -2.39 0.15
C PHE A 77 -1.34 -3.91 -0.09
N GLU A 78 -2.41 -4.33 -0.75
CA GLU A 78 -2.65 -5.76 -1.06
C GLU A 78 -1.61 -6.30 -2.04
N TRP A 79 -1.22 -5.49 -3.03
CA TRP A 79 -0.12 -5.82 -3.91
C TRP A 79 1.18 -6.03 -3.11
N MET A 80 1.47 -5.18 -2.12
CA MET A 80 2.65 -5.36 -1.27
C MET A 80 2.63 -6.71 -0.55
N ILE A 81 1.49 -7.12 0.02
CA ILE A 81 1.35 -8.42 0.70
C ILE A 81 1.62 -9.59 -0.28
N LEU A 82 1.02 -9.53 -1.47
CA LEU A 82 1.17 -10.56 -2.50
C LEU A 82 2.62 -10.63 -2.98
N ASN A 83 3.21 -9.47 -3.32
CA ASN A 83 4.58 -9.35 -3.84
C ASN A 83 5.64 -9.75 -2.80
N ALA A 84 5.37 -9.50 -1.52
CA ALA A 84 6.22 -9.95 -0.42
C ALA A 84 6.28 -11.48 -0.26
N GLY A 85 5.35 -12.23 -0.87
CA GLY A 85 5.29 -13.68 -0.76
C GLY A 85 4.87 -14.17 0.62
N VAL A 86 4.09 -13.36 1.36
CA VAL A 86 3.50 -13.76 2.65
C VAL A 86 2.48 -14.89 2.43
N VAL A 87 1.74 -14.82 1.32
CA VAL A 87 0.87 -15.89 0.83
C VAL A 87 1.61 -16.62 -0.29
N GLN A 88 2.12 -17.83 0.00
CA GLN A 88 2.98 -18.57 -0.93
C GLN A 88 2.17 -19.49 -1.85
N GLU A 89 1.76 -18.96 -2.99
CA GLU A 89 1.14 -19.74 -4.06
C GLU A 89 1.83 -19.48 -5.41
N LYS A 90 2.06 -20.55 -6.17
CA LYS A 90 2.69 -20.46 -7.50
C LYS A 90 1.92 -19.56 -8.45
N GLU A 91 0.60 -19.66 -8.40
CA GLU A 91 -0.31 -18.86 -9.23
C GLU A 91 -0.17 -17.35 -8.95
N ILE A 92 0.01 -16.94 -7.70
CA ILE A 92 0.23 -15.53 -7.36
C ILE A 92 1.51 -15.01 -8.02
N MET A 93 2.59 -15.79 -8.01
CA MET A 93 3.84 -15.40 -8.67
C MET A 93 3.72 -15.31 -10.19
N GLU A 94 2.86 -16.12 -10.81
CA GLU A 94 2.58 -16.04 -12.25
C GLU A 94 1.72 -14.80 -12.58
N ILE A 95 0.71 -14.52 -11.76
CA ILE A 95 -0.12 -13.31 -11.89
C ILE A 95 0.73 -12.05 -11.75
N LEU A 96 1.61 -11.98 -10.75
CA LEU A 96 2.43 -10.79 -10.50
C LEU A 96 3.46 -10.50 -11.61
N LYS A 97 3.78 -11.47 -12.49
CA LYS A 97 4.69 -11.25 -13.62
C LYS A 97 4.05 -10.50 -14.77
N GLU A 98 2.79 -10.81 -15.06
CA GLU A 98 2.04 -10.22 -16.18
C GLU A 98 0.59 -9.89 -15.75
N PRO A 99 0.41 -9.07 -14.71
CA PRO A 99 -0.90 -8.86 -14.10
C PRO A 99 -1.92 -8.19 -15.03
N GLU A 100 -1.46 -7.46 -16.05
CA GLU A 100 -2.28 -6.90 -17.13
C GLU A 100 -3.08 -7.98 -17.88
N LYS A 101 -2.53 -9.19 -18.03
CA LYS A 101 -3.22 -10.33 -18.69
C LYS A 101 -4.43 -10.83 -17.90
N TYR A 102 -4.48 -10.53 -16.60
CA TYR A 102 -5.54 -10.98 -15.69
C TYR A 102 -6.56 -9.87 -15.40
N ILE A 103 -6.16 -8.61 -15.57
CA ILE A 103 -7.02 -7.43 -15.40
C ILE A 103 -7.96 -7.20 -16.60
N GLU A 104 -7.59 -7.67 -17.80
CA GLU A 104 -8.28 -7.36 -19.07
C GLU A 104 -9.72 -7.93 -19.25
N SER A 105 -10.33 -8.57 -18.24
CA SER A 105 -11.60 -9.29 -18.41
C SER A 105 -12.77 -8.73 -17.60
N GLN A 106 -13.17 -7.47 -17.80
CA GLN A 106 -14.45 -6.87 -17.31
C GLN A 106 -14.81 -7.00 -15.80
N LYS A 107 -14.01 -7.69 -14.99
CA LYS A 107 -14.36 -8.10 -13.62
C LYS A 107 -13.86 -7.09 -12.57
N TYR A 108 -12.78 -6.36 -12.88
CA TYR A 108 -12.16 -5.42 -11.95
C TYR A 108 -11.86 -4.07 -12.63
N PHE A 109 -12.42 -3.01 -12.07
CA PHE A 109 -12.30 -1.62 -12.57
C PHE A 109 -10.99 -0.91 -12.17
N SER A 110 -10.14 -1.54 -11.34
CA SER A 110 -8.85 -1.00 -10.92
C SER A 110 -7.89 -2.10 -10.46
N TRP A 111 -6.59 -1.81 -10.52
CA TRP A 111 -5.50 -2.63 -9.98
C TRP A 111 -5.69 -2.95 -8.50
N GLU A 112 -6.04 -1.96 -7.69
CA GLU A 112 -6.33 -2.15 -6.26
C GLU A 112 -7.47 -3.17 -6.04
N ARG A 113 -8.56 -3.04 -6.81
CA ARG A 113 -9.69 -3.97 -6.70
C ARG A 113 -9.30 -5.37 -7.13
N PHE A 114 -8.47 -5.51 -8.16
CA PHE A 114 -7.94 -6.81 -8.57
C PHE A 114 -7.13 -7.47 -7.45
N PHE A 115 -6.09 -6.79 -6.94
CA PHE A 115 -5.23 -7.36 -5.88
C PHE A 115 -5.98 -7.61 -4.57
N THR A 116 -6.95 -6.76 -4.22
CA THR A 116 -7.82 -6.99 -3.07
C THR A 116 -8.61 -8.28 -3.21
N ASN A 117 -9.28 -8.50 -4.35
CA ASN A 117 -10.05 -9.71 -4.54
C ASN A 117 -9.17 -10.96 -4.61
N LEU A 118 -8.02 -10.87 -5.29
CA LEU A 118 -7.05 -11.96 -5.34
C LEU A 118 -6.56 -12.34 -3.94
N LEU A 119 -6.19 -11.37 -3.11
CA LEU A 119 -5.72 -11.64 -1.75
C LEU A 119 -6.82 -12.21 -0.85
N ILE A 120 -8.06 -11.72 -0.97
CA ILE A 120 -9.22 -12.28 -0.24
C ILE A 120 -9.43 -13.74 -0.64
N GLU A 121 -9.48 -14.02 -1.95
CA GLU A 121 -9.69 -15.37 -2.48
C GLU A 121 -8.61 -16.35 -1.99
N LYS A 122 -7.34 -15.92 -2.06
CA LYS A 122 -6.19 -16.76 -1.70
C LYS A 122 -6.01 -16.97 -0.21
N THR A 123 -6.66 -16.17 0.62
CA THR A 123 -6.56 -16.27 2.08
C THR A 123 -7.86 -16.73 2.74
N ASP A 124 -8.94 -16.93 1.98
CA ASP A 124 -10.21 -17.36 2.55
C ASP A 124 -10.10 -18.76 3.17
N GLY A 125 -10.74 -18.93 4.34
CA GLY A 125 -10.61 -20.17 5.12
C GLY A 125 -9.25 -20.43 5.77
N THR A 126 -8.25 -19.55 5.57
CA THR A 126 -6.92 -19.69 6.19
C THR A 126 -6.78 -18.85 7.46
N TYR A 127 -5.76 -19.15 8.27
CA TYR A 127 -5.43 -18.32 9.44
C TYR A 127 -4.97 -16.89 9.05
N MET A 128 -4.54 -16.70 7.79
CA MET A 128 -4.13 -15.41 7.23
C MET A 128 -5.27 -14.68 6.51
N LYS A 129 -6.54 -15.06 6.74
CA LYS A 129 -7.71 -14.44 6.09
C LYS A 129 -7.60 -12.91 6.06
N TYR A 130 -7.63 -12.36 4.84
CA TYR A 130 -7.55 -10.92 4.60
C TYR A 130 -8.93 -10.26 4.62
N GLN A 131 -8.99 -9.04 5.17
CA GLN A 131 -10.13 -8.15 5.07
C GLN A 131 -9.60 -6.74 4.82
N LYS A 132 -10.13 -6.03 3.82
CA LYS A 132 -9.70 -4.66 3.54
C LYS A 132 -9.92 -3.76 4.74
N SER A 133 -11.09 -3.82 5.37
CA SER A 133 -11.51 -2.93 6.46
C SER A 133 -10.74 -3.08 7.78
N LYS A 134 -10.12 -4.23 8.04
CA LYS A 134 -9.38 -4.49 9.28
C LYS A 134 -8.28 -5.52 9.06
N LEU A 135 -7.06 -5.15 9.45
CA LEU A 135 -5.91 -6.02 9.24
C LEU A 135 -5.95 -7.23 10.20
N ASN A 136 -5.71 -8.42 9.65
CA ASN A 136 -5.49 -9.63 10.45
C ASN A 136 -4.13 -9.53 11.19
N PRO A 137 -4.06 -9.74 12.52
CA PRO A 137 -2.81 -9.68 13.29
C PRO A 137 -1.70 -10.59 12.77
N GLY A 138 -2.02 -11.65 12.03
CA GLY A 138 -1.05 -12.52 11.34
C GLY A 138 -0.04 -11.74 10.49
N TYR A 139 -0.47 -10.63 9.86
CA TYR A 139 0.40 -9.78 9.04
C TYR A 139 1.37 -8.93 9.86
N LEU A 140 1.14 -8.77 11.18
CA LEU A 140 1.99 -8.01 12.09
C LEU A 140 3.11 -8.85 12.72
N HIS A 141 3.19 -10.16 12.44
CA HIS A 141 4.33 -10.96 12.87
C HIS A 141 5.64 -10.43 12.27
N GLU A 142 6.72 -10.46 13.05
CA GLU A 142 8.02 -9.85 12.70
C GLU A 142 8.53 -10.27 11.31
N LYS A 143 8.43 -11.56 10.96
CA LYS A 143 8.80 -12.08 9.64
C LYS A 143 7.96 -11.43 8.53
N ASN A 144 6.65 -11.38 8.69
CA ASN A 144 5.72 -10.86 7.68
C ASN A 144 5.89 -9.36 7.49
N LYS A 145 6.03 -8.59 8.59
CA LYS A 145 6.34 -7.15 8.53
C LYS A 145 7.59 -6.88 7.70
N ARG A 146 8.70 -7.61 7.97
CA ARG A 146 9.94 -7.44 7.21
C ARG A 146 9.75 -7.74 5.73
N MET A 147 9.06 -8.82 5.40
CA MET A 147 8.79 -9.19 3.99
C MET A 147 7.97 -8.10 3.28
N ILE A 148 6.87 -7.63 3.89
CA ILE A 148 6.00 -6.59 3.33
C ILE A 148 6.73 -5.26 3.17
N LEU A 149 7.54 -4.83 4.16
CA LEU A 149 8.30 -3.59 4.05
C LEU A 149 9.37 -3.67 2.96
N SER A 150 9.99 -4.84 2.76
CA SER A 150 11.00 -5.05 1.72
C SER A 150 10.45 -5.08 0.30
N SER A 151 9.12 -5.19 0.13
CA SER A 151 8.49 -5.22 -1.19
C SER A 151 8.27 -3.83 -1.79
N VAL A 152 8.50 -2.76 -1.03
CA VAL A 152 8.32 -1.37 -1.47
C VAL A 152 9.65 -0.78 -1.89
N ARG A 153 9.64 0.01 -2.97
CA ARG A 153 10.78 0.83 -3.37
C ARG A 153 10.48 2.29 -3.06
N GLU A 154 11.44 2.96 -2.44
CA GLU A 154 11.46 4.43 -2.33
C GLU A 154 11.61 5.00 -3.73
N ILE A 155 10.79 6.00 -4.06
CA ILE A 155 10.84 6.63 -5.39
C ILE A 155 11.49 8.01 -5.31
N LEU A 156 11.33 8.73 -4.19
CA LEU A 156 11.88 10.07 -3.92
C LEU A 156 12.16 10.29 -2.44
#